data_AF-A0A968YW81-F1
#
_entry.id   AF-A0A968YW81-F1
#
_cell.length_a   1.000
_cell.length_b   1.000
_cell.length_c   1.000
_cell.angle_alpha   90.00
_cell.angle_beta   90.00
_cell.angle_gamma   90.00
#
_symmetry.space_group_name_H-M   'P 1'
#
loop_
_entity.id
_entity.type
_entity.pdbx_description
1 polymer ?
#
loop_
_entity_poly.entity_id
_entity_poly.type
_entity_poly.pdbx_seq_one_letter_code
_entity_poly.pdbx_strand_id
1 'polypeptide(L)'
;MVWDVIRILSVSIVGAIAMFLIQPWLYRSGILAITDVDVDNWIAEKYFSGAGIVFATALAATLIWYLIAVRTRITSSHEVSPLRLAWALLLFVPIIGIGVALFFFNGSNEALLSLALFYVLDIIVVYWFSTAISSPGLLKFVPPGSFTVRHLIGLK
;
A
#
# COMPACT_ATOMS: atom_id res chain seq x y z
N MET A 1 1.43 -18.27 10.51
CA MET A 1 0.44 -17.38 11.14
C MET A 1 1.10 -16.25 11.93
N VAL A 2 1.78 -16.50 13.06
CA VAL A 2 2.39 -15.41 13.87
C VAL A 2 3.43 -14.61 13.06
N TRP A 3 4.32 -15.29 12.36
CA TRP A 3 5.33 -14.64 11.50
C TRP A 3 4.75 -13.82 10.36
N ASP A 4 3.60 -14.22 9.81
CA ASP A 4 2.94 -13.51 8.71
C ASP A 4 2.35 -12.19 9.21
N VAL A 5 1.75 -12.19 10.41
CA VAL A 5 1.26 -10.97 11.07
C VAL A 5 2.41 -10.01 11.38
N ILE A 6 3.54 -10.53 11.90
CA ILE A 6 4.73 -9.70 12.18
C ILE A 6 5.24 -9.02 10.90
N ARG A 7 5.25 -9.73 9.77
CA ARG A 7 5.65 -9.15 8.47
C ARG A 7 4.70 -8.05 8.03
N ILE A 8 3.38 -8.29 8.07
CA ILE A 8 2.38 -7.27 7.72
C ILE A 8 2.56 -6.03 8.61
N LEU A 9 2.72 -6.21 9.92
CA LEU A 9 2.95 -5.09 10.83
C LEU A 9 4.25 -4.34 10.52
N SER A 10 5.34 -5.07 10.27
CA SER A 10 6.65 -4.47 9.95
C SER A 10 6.58 -3.64 8.66
N VAL A 11 5.99 -4.18 7.60
CA VAL A 11 5.81 -3.46 6.33
C VAL A 11 4.87 -2.26 6.51
N SER A 12 3.81 -2.41 7.30
CA SER A 12 2.87 -1.31 7.59
C SER A 12 3.55 -0.16 8.35
N ILE A 13 4.45 -0.47 9.29
CA ILE A 13 5.26 0.52 10.00
C ILE A 13 6.21 1.23 9.04
N VAL A 14 6.89 0.48 8.15
CA VAL A 14 7.77 1.06 7.12
C VAL A 14 6.98 1.99 6.20
N GLY A 15 5.81 1.55 5.73
CA GLY A 15 4.92 2.39 4.92
C GLY A 15 4.45 3.64 5.67
N ALA A 16 4.09 3.52 6.93
CA ALA A 16 3.71 4.67 7.75
C ALA A 16 4.88 5.67 7.94
N ILE A 17 6.10 5.18 8.18
CA ILE A 17 7.29 6.03 8.26
C ILE A 17 7.52 6.75 6.91
N ALA A 18 7.42 6.03 5.80
CA ALA A 18 7.59 6.62 4.47
C ALA A 18 6.56 7.73 4.22
N MET A 19 5.28 7.46 4.45
CA MET A 19 4.17 8.38 4.18
C MET A 19 4.10 9.54 5.16
N PHE A 20 4.24 9.31 6.47
CA PHE A 20 3.97 10.35 7.46
C PHE A 20 5.21 11.10 7.93
N LEU A 21 6.42 10.62 7.60
CA LEU A 21 7.68 11.27 8.00
C LEU A 21 8.55 11.62 6.79
N ILE A 22 8.90 10.64 5.95
CA ILE A 22 9.87 10.83 4.87
C ILE A 22 9.30 11.74 3.76
N GLN A 23 8.12 11.42 3.25
CA GLN A 23 7.51 12.19 2.16
C GLN A 23 7.23 13.66 2.55
N PRO A 24 6.62 14.00 3.71
CA PRO A 24 6.51 15.38 4.20
C PRO A 24 7.86 16.08 4.31
N TRP A 25 8.88 15.38 4.79
CA TRP A 25 10.22 15.92 4.91
C TRP A 25 10.82 16.26 3.54
N LEU A 26 10.56 15.48 2.48
CA LEU A 26 11.00 15.80 1.11
C LEU A 26 10.39 17.12 0.60
N TYR A 27 9.13 17.40 0.92
CA TYR A 27 8.49 18.67 0.56
C TYR A 27 9.04 19.84 1.40
N ARG A 28 9.11 19.68 2.73
CA ARG A 28 9.63 20.73 3.64
C ARG A 28 11.08 21.11 3.37
N SER A 29 11.91 20.14 2.99
CA SER A 29 13.31 20.37 2.65
C SER A 29 13.52 21.00 1.28
N GLY A 30 12.46 21.14 0.47
CA GLY A 30 12.55 21.67 -0.89
C GLY A 30 13.19 20.72 -1.90
N ILE A 31 13.46 19.45 -1.53
CA ILE A 31 13.90 18.41 -2.48
C ILE A 31 12.82 18.22 -3.56
N LEU A 32 11.56 18.20 -3.12
CA LEU A 32 10.40 18.35 -3.98
C LEU A 32 9.87 19.77 -3.84
N ALA A 33 10.42 20.67 -4.63
CA ALA A 33 10.04 22.06 -4.62
C ALA A 33 8.58 22.22 -5.08
N ILE A 34 7.76 22.81 -4.21
CA ILE A 34 6.43 23.32 -4.53
C ILE A 34 6.37 24.77 -4.05
N THR A 35 5.82 25.64 -4.88
CA THR A 35 5.81 27.10 -4.68
C THR A 35 4.42 27.70 -4.79
N ASP A 36 3.44 26.91 -5.22
CA ASP A 36 2.05 27.32 -5.40
C ASP A 36 1.24 27.33 -4.10
N VAL A 37 1.80 26.82 -3.00
CA VAL A 37 1.17 26.77 -1.67
C VAL A 37 2.17 27.02 -0.54
N ASP A 38 1.66 27.40 0.63
CA ASP A 38 2.42 27.30 1.88
C ASP A 38 2.58 25.81 2.26
N VAL A 39 3.82 25.32 2.23
CA VAL A 39 4.14 23.89 2.36
C VAL A 39 3.70 23.33 3.70
N ASP A 40 3.93 24.05 4.80
CA ASP A 40 3.64 23.54 6.14
C ASP A 40 2.14 23.47 6.41
N ASN A 41 1.39 24.51 6.02
CA ASN A 41 -0.06 24.52 6.11
C ASN A 41 -0.69 23.46 5.19
N TRP A 42 -0.19 23.33 3.96
CA TRP A 42 -0.64 22.30 3.02
C TRP A 42 -0.40 20.89 3.57
N ILE A 43 0.75 20.64 4.18
CA ILE A 43 1.05 19.34 4.80
C ILE A 43 0.06 19.03 5.92
N ALA A 44 -0.16 20.00 6.81
CA ALA A 44 -1.00 19.83 7.99
C ALA A 44 -2.48 19.62 7.63
N GLU A 45 -3.01 20.38 6.66
CA GLU A 45 -4.44 20.39 6.35
C GLU A 45 -4.83 19.37 5.27
N LYS A 46 -3.96 19.16 4.28
CA LYS A 46 -4.31 18.44 3.04
C LYS A 46 -3.54 17.14 2.91
N TYR A 47 -2.21 17.20 2.97
CA TYR A 47 -1.36 16.03 2.75
C TYR A 47 -1.69 14.89 3.73
N PHE A 48 -1.70 15.15 5.03
CA PHE A 48 -1.91 14.09 6.03
C PHE A 48 -3.28 13.43 5.91
N SER A 49 -4.31 14.19 5.52
CA SER A 49 -5.64 13.66 5.25
C SER A 49 -5.63 12.69 4.06
N GLY A 50 -5.01 13.10 2.94
CA GLY A 50 -4.87 12.26 1.76
C GLY A 50 -4.04 10.99 2.02
N ALA A 51 -2.87 11.15 2.63
CA ALA A 51 -1.99 10.05 3.02
C ALA A 51 -2.69 9.09 3.99
N GLY A 52 -3.46 9.61 4.95
CA GLY A 52 -4.30 8.84 5.87
C GLY A 52 -5.30 7.94 5.15
N ILE A 53 -6.01 8.46 4.15
CA ILE A 53 -6.98 7.69 3.37
C ILE A 53 -6.30 6.57 2.57
N VAL A 54 -5.21 6.89 1.87
CA VAL A 54 -4.47 5.90 1.08
C VAL A 54 -3.89 4.81 1.96
N PHE A 55 -3.26 5.18 3.09
CA PHE A 55 -2.71 4.24 4.04
C PHE A 55 -3.79 3.34 4.65
N ALA A 56 -4.89 3.91 5.13
CA ALA A 56 -5.98 3.17 5.76
C ALA A 56 -6.64 2.19 4.79
N THR A 57 -6.90 2.62 3.55
CA THR A 57 -7.51 1.76 2.52
C THR A 57 -6.57 0.63 2.11
N ALA A 58 -5.27 0.89 1.94
CA ALA A 58 -4.28 -0.13 1.61
C ALA A 58 -4.10 -1.14 2.75
N LEU A 59 -4.01 -0.67 3.99
CA LEU A 59 -3.90 -1.53 5.17
C LEU A 59 -5.15 -2.38 5.35
N ALA A 60 -6.34 -1.79 5.25
CA ALA A 60 -7.60 -2.52 5.35
C ALA A 60 -7.70 -3.62 4.28
N ALA A 61 -7.40 -3.30 3.02
CA ALA A 61 -7.37 -4.29 1.94
C ALA A 61 -6.37 -5.43 2.21
N THR A 62 -5.20 -5.10 2.76
CA THR A 62 -4.17 -6.09 3.14
C THR A 62 -4.66 -7.03 4.24
N LEU A 63 -5.28 -6.48 5.29
CA LEU A 63 -5.82 -7.27 6.39
C LEU A 63 -6.98 -8.15 5.93
N ILE A 64 -7.89 -7.63 5.11
CA ILE A 64 -8.98 -8.40 4.52
C ILE A 64 -8.43 -9.55 3.67
N TRP A 65 -7.45 -9.28 2.80
CA TRP A 65 -6.80 -10.33 2.02
C TRP A 65 -6.18 -11.41 2.91
N TYR A 66 -5.43 -11.01 3.94
CA TYR A 66 -4.80 -11.96 4.86
C TYR A 66 -5.84 -12.83 5.57
N LEU A 67 -6.95 -12.25 6.03
CA LEU A 67 -8.04 -12.99 6.67
C LEU A 67 -8.71 -13.99 5.73
N ILE A 68 -8.95 -13.61 4.47
CA ILE A 68 -9.44 -14.53 3.44
C ILE A 68 -8.41 -15.66 3.26
N ALA A 69 -7.15 -15.31 3.07
CA ALA A 69 -6.10 -16.27 2.74
C ALA A 69 -5.83 -17.30 3.84
N VAL A 70 -5.96 -16.94 5.13
CA VAL A 70 -5.81 -17.88 6.25
C VAL A 70 -7.03 -18.78 6.42
N ARG A 71 -8.23 -18.29 6.08
CA ARG A 71 -9.48 -19.06 6.21
C ARG A 71 -9.71 -20.03 5.05
N THR A 72 -9.21 -19.71 3.86
CA THR A 72 -9.39 -20.57 2.69
C THR A 72 -8.48 -21.79 2.74
N ARG A 73 -9.08 -22.98 2.78
CA ARG A 73 -8.37 -24.24 2.59
C ARG A 73 -8.35 -24.55 1.09
N ILE A 74 -7.19 -24.35 0.46
CA ILE A 74 -7.00 -24.71 -0.94
C ILE A 74 -6.48 -26.13 -1.01
N THR A 75 -7.24 -26.99 -1.69
CA THR A 75 -6.89 -28.39 -1.93
C THR A 75 -6.40 -28.61 -3.36
N SER A 76 -6.70 -27.70 -4.29
CA SER A 76 -6.32 -27.80 -5.70
C SER A 76 -5.93 -26.45 -6.32
N SER A 77 -5.02 -26.47 -7.30
CA SER A 77 -4.57 -25.28 -8.04
C SER A 77 -5.69 -24.56 -8.82
N HIS A 78 -6.76 -25.28 -9.20
CA HIS A 78 -7.92 -24.69 -9.88
C HIS A 78 -8.69 -23.70 -9.00
N GLU A 79 -8.63 -23.85 -7.68
CA GLU A 79 -9.33 -22.98 -6.71
C GLU A 79 -8.59 -21.63 -6.51
N VAL A 80 -7.38 -21.48 -7.07
CA VAL A 80 -6.56 -20.27 -6.94
C VAL A 80 -7.04 -19.13 -7.84
N SER A 81 -7.67 -19.44 -8.98
CA SER A 81 -8.17 -18.44 -9.95
C SER A 81 -9.15 -17.42 -9.35
N PRO A 82 -10.24 -17.82 -8.66
CA PRO A 82 -11.16 -16.86 -8.03
C PRO A 82 -10.49 -16.03 -6.92
N LEU A 83 -9.48 -16.58 -6.24
CA LEU A 83 -8.75 -15.87 -5.18
C LEU A 83 -7.80 -14.84 -5.77
N ARG A 84 -7.25 -15.08 -6.97
CA ARG A 84 -6.51 -14.05 -7.71
C ARG A 84 -7.42 -12.90 -8.13
N LEU A 85 -8.65 -13.18 -8.55
CA LEU A 85 -9.63 -12.14 -8.80
C LEU A 85 -9.97 -11.36 -7.53
N ALA A 86 -10.19 -12.05 -6.40
CA ALA A 86 -10.45 -11.39 -5.12
C ALA A 86 -9.29 -10.48 -4.69
N TRP A 87 -8.04 -10.93 -4.84
CA TRP A 87 -6.86 -10.09 -4.59
C TRP A 87 -6.81 -8.86 -5.51
N ALA A 88 -7.14 -9.02 -6.79
CA ALA A 88 -7.18 -7.89 -7.72
C ALA A 88 -8.31 -6.91 -7.36
N LEU A 89 -9.48 -7.39 -6.96
CA LEU A 89 -10.59 -6.53 -6.50
C LEU A 89 -10.21 -5.76 -5.23
N LEU A 90 -9.49 -6.39 -4.30
CA LEU A 90 -8.99 -5.70 -3.11
C LEU A 90 -7.94 -4.64 -3.44
N LEU A 91 -7.14 -4.82 -4.50
CA LEU A 91 -6.21 -3.80 -4.99
C LEU A 91 -6.94 -2.54 -5.52
N PHE A 92 -8.15 -2.69 -6.04
CA PHE A 92 -8.94 -1.53 -6.48
C PHE A 92 -9.34 -0.60 -5.32
N VAL A 93 -9.49 -1.13 -4.10
CA VAL A 93 -9.89 -0.33 -2.93
C VAL A 93 -8.91 0.82 -2.66
N PRO A 94 -7.59 0.59 -2.50
CA PRO A 94 -6.66 1.69 -2.31
C PRO A 94 -6.45 2.52 -3.57
N ILE A 95 -6.61 1.98 -4.78
CA ILE A 95 -6.60 2.78 -6.03
C ILE A 95 -7.73 3.83 -6.02
N ILE A 96 -8.93 3.44 -5.60
CA ILE A 96 -10.03 4.38 -5.39
C ILE A 96 -9.67 5.37 -4.28
N GLY A 97 -8.99 4.91 -3.22
CA GLY A 97 -8.44 5.74 -2.15
C GLY A 97 -7.52 6.86 -2.69
N ILE A 98 -6.66 6.57 -3.67
CA ILE A 98 -5.85 7.59 -4.37
C ILE A 98 -6.75 8.62 -5.06
N GLY A 99 -7.74 8.15 -5.82
CA GLY A 99 -8.67 9.05 -6.52
C GLY A 99 -9.39 9.99 -5.55
N VAL A 100 -9.87 9.47 -4.41
CA VAL A 100 -10.50 10.26 -3.35
C VAL A 100 -9.49 11.23 -2.72
N ALA A 101 -8.29 10.76 -2.40
CA ALA A 101 -7.24 11.58 -1.80
C ALA A 101 -6.86 12.76 -2.71
N LEU A 102 -6.62 12.50 -3.99
CA LEU A 102 -6.25 13.54 -4.95
C LEU A 102 -7.42 14.46 -5.29
N PHE A 103 -8.66 13.96 -5.39
CA PHE A 103 -9.80 14.80 -5.74
C PHE A 103 -10.18 15.77 -4.60
N PHE A 104 -10.19 15.31 -3.35
CA PHE A 104 -10.65 16.12 -2.21
C PHE A 104 -9.52 16.83 -1.46
N PHE A 105 -8.30 16.30 -1.52
CA PHE A 105 -7.18 16.77 -0.70
C PHE A 105 -5.95 17.16 -1.53
N ASN A 106 -6.03 17.18 -2.86
CA ASN A 106 -4.98 17.83 -3.64
C ASN A 106 -5.10 19.35 -3.50
N GLY A 107 -4.23 19.94 -2.69
CA GLY A 107 -4.15 21.39 -2.49
C GLY A 107 -3.13 22.11 -3.37
N SER A 108 -2.27 21.39 -4.11
CA SER A 108 -1.19 21.95 -4.93
C SER A 108 -1.16 21.26 -6.29
N ASN A 109 -1.11 22.05 -7.37
CA ASN A 109 -0.99 21.51 -8.72
C ASN A 109 0.44 21.02 -9.00
N GLU A 110 1.44 21.67 -8.41
CA GLU A 110 2.85 21.27 -8.55
C GLU A 110 3.12 19.93 -7.84
N ALA A 111 2.45 19.69 -6.71
CA ALA A 111 2.58 18.43 -5.97
C ALA A 111 1.87 17.24 -6.64
N LEU A 112 0.88 17.47 -7.52
CA LEU A 112 -0.04 16.43 -8.00
C LEU A 112 0.67 15.18 -8.55
N LEU A 113 1.65 15.36 -9.44
CA LEU A 113 2.36 14.23 -10.06
C LEU A 113 3.19 13.46 -9.03
N SER A 114 3.94 14.18 -8.18
CA SER A 114 4.77 13.55 -7.14
C SER A 114 3.93 12.81 -6.10
N LEU A 115 2.79 13.39 -5.70
CA LEU A 115 1.82 12.75 -4.82
C LEU A 115 1.20 11.49 -5.43
N ALA A 116 0.77 11.57 -6.69
CA ALA A 116 0.19 10.42 -7.37
C ALA A 116 1.20 9.26 -7.42
N LEU A 117 2.47 9.57 -7.75
CA LEU A 117 3.55 8.57 -7.76
C LEU A 117 3.81 8.00 -6.37
N PHE A 118 3.89 8.84 -5.33
CA PHE A 118 4.08 8.37 -3.96
C PHE A 118 2.95 7.48 -3.50
N TYR A 119 1.69 7.86 -3.70
CA TYR A 119 0.56 7.01 -3.32
C TYR A 119 0.56 5.67 -4.05
N VAL A 120 0.96 5.61 -5.32
CA VAL A 120 1.14 4.33 -6.02
C VAL A 120 2.25 3.49 -5.38
N LEU A 121 3.40 4.10 -5.05
CA LEU A 121 4.49 3.41 -4.35
C LEU A 121 4.05 2.93 -2.97
N ASP A 122 3.26 3.71 -2.25
CA ASP A 122 2.73 3.35 -0.94
C ASP A 122 1.79 2.15 -1.01
N ILE A 123 0.94 2.07 -2.03
CA ILE A 123 0.14 0.85 -2.29
C ILE A 123 1.03 -0.34 -2.60
N ILE A 124 2.08 -0.14 -3.39
CA ILE A 124 3.03 -1.22 -3.71
C ILE A 124 3.68 -1.75 -2.42
N VAL A 125 4.08 -0.88 -1.51
CA VAL A 125 4.69 -1.26 -0.22
C VAL A 125 3.65 -1.86 0.72
N VAL A 126 2.60 -1.12 1.06
CA VAL A 126 1.67 -1.52 2.12
C VAL A 126 0.79 -2.68 1.70
N TYR A 127 0.27 -2.68 0.47
CA TYR A 127 -0.62 -3.73 -0.02
C TYR A 127 0.11 -4.84 -0.77
N TRP A 128 0.75 -4.50 -1.89
CA TRP A 128 1.30 -5.54 -2.76
C TRP A 128 2.44 -6.31 -2.07
N PHE A 129 3.41 -5.62 -1.47
CA PHE A 129 4.57 -6.28 -0.85
C PHE A 129 4.16 -7.07 0.41
N SER A 130 3.31 -6.50 1.28
CA SER A 130 2.76 -7.22 2.43
C SER A 130 2.07 -8.52 2.03
N THR A 131 1.18 -8.46 1.03
CA THR A 131 0.46 -9.64 0.55
C THR A 131 1.40 -10.63 -0.16
N ALA A 132 2.39 -10.14 -0.92
CA ALA A 132 3.41 -10.95 -1.58
C ALA A 132 4.21 -11.78 -0.57
N ILE A 133 4.63 -11.24 0.57
CA ILE A 133 5.50 -11.94 1.55
C ILE A 133 4.75 -12.68 2.66
N SER A 134 3.45 -12.40 2.85
CA SER A 134 2.66 -12.90 4.00
C SER A 134 1.51 -13.83 3.61
N SER A 135 1.21 -14.00 2.32
CA SER A 135 0.18 -14.97 1.88
C SER A 135 0.59 -16.43 2.18
N PRO A 136 -0.26 -17.24 2.83
CA PRO A 136 0.06 -18.62 3.21
C PRO A 136 -0.13 -19.65 2.07
N GLY A 137 0.52 -20.81 2.19
CA GLY A 137 0.24 -21.99 1.37
C GLY A 137 0.34 -21.74 -0.14
N LEU A 138 -0.64 -22.25 -0.91
CA LEU A 138 -0.72 -22.08 -2.36
C LEU A 138 -1.07 -20.64 -2.78
N LEU A 139 -1.59 -19.81 -1.86
CA LEU A 139 -1.89 -18.40 -2.13
C LEU A 139 -0.64 -17.53 -2.22
N LYS A 140 0.53 -18.07 -1.87
CA LYS A 140 1.81 -17.37 -2.05
C LYS A 140 2.11 -16.97 -3.49
N PHE A 141 1.41 -17.55 -4.47
CA PHE A 141 1.55 -17.27 -5.91
C PHE A 141 0.42 -16.40 -6.48
N VAL A 142 -0.51 -15.93 -5.64
CA VAL A 142 -1.59 -15.06 -6.09
C VAL A 142 -1.08 -13.65 -6.38
N PRO A 143 -0.36 -12.97 -5.46
CA PRO A 143 0.18 -11.65 -5.75
C PRO A 143 1.21 -11.76 -6.88
N PRO A 144 1.13 -10.95 -7.94
CA PRO A 144 2.09 -10.99 -9.05
C PRO A 144 3.52 -10.79 -8.55
N GLY A 145 4.51 -11.52 -9.09
CA GLY A 145 5.93 -11.37 -8.72
C GLY A 145 6.33 -11.85 -7.31
N SER A 146 5.38 -12.35 -6.53
CA SER A 146 5.59 -12.86 -5.17
C SER A 146 6.68 -13.93 -5.04
N PHE A 147 6.78 -14.85 -5.99
CA PHE A 147 7.81 -15.89 -5.99
C PHE A 147 9.23 -15.31 -6.04
N THR A 148 9.48 -14.37 -6.96
CA THR A 148 10.79 -13.73 -7.12
C THR A 148 11.17 -12.94 -5.88
N VAL A 149 10.24 -12.16 -5.33
CA VAL A 149 10.49 -11.37 -4.11
C VAL A 149 10.84 -12.28 -2.95
N ARG A 150 10.05 -13.34 -2.72
CA ARG A 150 10.29 -14.29 -1.63
C ARG A 150 11.65 -14.98 -1.76
N HIS A 151 12.02 -15.37 -2.98
CA HIS A 151 13.33 -15.96 -3.24
C HIS A 151 14.48 -15.00 -2.90
N LEU A 152 14.38 -13.73 -3.31
CA LEU A 152 15.40 -12.71 -3.04
C LEU A 152 15.61 -12.44 -1.54
N ILE A 153 14.53 -12.49 -0.76
CA ILE A 153 14.57 -12.24 0.70
C ILE A 153 14.67 -13.51 1.54
N GLY A 154 14.91 -14.67 0.92
CA GLY A 154 15.14 -15.95 1.61
C GLY A 154 13.90 -16.62 2.21
N LEU A 155 12.69 -16.22 1.80
CA LEU A 155 11.43 -16.86 2.19
C LEU A 155 11.07 -17.99 1.21
N LYS A 156 10.85 -19.21 1.70
CA LYS A 156 10.42 -20.38 0.88
C LYS A 156 8.90 -20.57 0.90
#